data_AF-A0A175REV6-F1
#
_entry.id   AF-A0A175REV6-F1
#
_cell.length_a   1.000
_cell.length_b   1.000
_cell.length_c   1.000
_cell.angle_alpha   90.00
_cell.angle_beta   90.00
_cell.angle_gamma   90.00
#
_symmetry.space_group_name_H-M   'P 1'
#
loop_
_entity.id
_entity.type
_entity.pdbx_description
1 polymer ?
#
loop_
_entity_poly.entity_id
_entity_poly.type
_entity_poly.pdbx_seq_one_letter_code
_entity_poly.pdbx_strand_id
1 'polypeptide(L)' 'MAAFVTDHLVLVLELVWLSIAILSGGHARTRNRRAWTWFLLTLFLGPLALMLLVAWPPRAHERRAGESR' A
#
# COMPACT_ATOMS: atom_id res chain seq x y z
N MET A 1 -6.97 35.00 5.33
CA MET A 1 -8.06 34.00 5.23
C MET A 1 -7.70 32.86 4.27
N ALA A 2 -7.28 33.11 3.02
CA ALA A 2 -6.91 32.06 2.07
C ALA A 2 -5.80 31.11 2.54
N ALA A 3 -4.69 31.62 3.08
CA ALA A 3 -3.56 30.80 3.54
C ALA A 3 -3.92 29.83 4.69
N PHE A 4 -4.81 30.23 5.59
CA PHE A 4 -5.29 29.39 6.68
C PHE A 4 -6.09 28.19 6.14
N VAL A 5 -7.00 28.43 5.20
CA VAL A 5 -7.80 27.36 4.58
C VAL A 5 -6.92 26.39 3.80
N THR A 6 -5.96 26.89 3.02
CA THR A 6 -5.04 26.06 2.24
C THR A 6 -4.19 25.16 3.14
N ASP A 7 -3.68 25.67 4.26
CA ASP A 7 -2.88 24.91 5.23
C ASP A 7 -3.66 23.71 5.79
N HIS A 8 -4.92 23.93 6.19
CA HIS A 8 -5.77 22.86 6.72
C HIS A 8 -6.09 21.79 5.68
N LEU A 9 -6.32 22.19 4.43
CA LEU A 9 -6.55 21.25 3.34
C LEU A 9 -5.30 20.41 3.04
N VAL A 10 -4.11 21.00 3.10
CA VAL A 10 -2.85 20.28 2.94
C VAL A 10 -2.65 19.29 4.08
N LEU A 11 -2.86 19.70 5.34
CA LEU A 11 -2.75 18.80 6.48
C LEU A 11 -3.72 17.61 6.38
N VAL A 12 -4.98 17.87 6.02
CA VAL A 12 -5.98 16.80 5.83
C VAL A 12 -5.56 15.85 4.70
N LEU A 13 -5.04 16.39 3.60
CA LEU A 13 -4.55 15.57 2.49
C LEU A 13 -3.39 14.66 2.93
N GLU A 14 -2.42 15.19 3.67
CA GLU A 14 -1.30 14.43 4.24
C GLU A 14 -1.78 13.32 5.19
N LEU A 15 -2.74 13.62 6.07
CA LEU A 15 -3.34 12.65 7.00
C LEU A 15 -4.09 11.52 6.28
N VAL A 16 -4.88 11.87 5.26
CA VAL A 16 -5.59 10.90 4.42
C VAL A 16 -4.58 10.04 3.65
N TRP A 17 -3.55 10.65 3.10
CA TRP A 17 -2.49 9.94 2.37
C TRP A 17 -1.72 8.96 3.26
N LEU A 18 -1.31 9.40 4.44
CA LEU A 18 -0.64 8.56 5.44
C LEU A 18 -1.52 7.36 5.83
N SER A 19 -2.82 7.60 6.04
CA SER A 19 -3.79 6.55 6.35
C SER A 19 -3.88 5.51 5.22
N ILE A 20 -3.91 5.95 3.96
CA ILE A 20 -3.91 5.05 2.78
C ILE A 20 -2.63 4.22 2.72
N ALA A 21 -1.47 4.83 2.96
CA ALA A 21 -0.18 4.12 2.95
C ALA A 21 -0.15 3.01 4.03
N ILE A 22 -0.62 3.30 5.23
CA ILE A 22 -0.74 2.33 6.33
C ILE A 22 -1.71 1.20 5.95
N LEU A 23 -2.90 1.53 5.43
CA LEU A 23 -3.89 0.53 5.00
C LEU A 23 -3.33 -0.40 3.92
N SER A 24 -2.58 0.12 2.95
CA SER A 24 -1.92 -0.65 1.91
C SER A 24 -0.91 -1.67 2.48
N GLY A 25 -0.08 -1.24 3.43
CA GLY A 25 0.85 -2.13 4.13
C GLY A 25 0.13 -3.23 4.92
N GLY A 26 -0.96 -2.89 5.59
CA GLY A 26 -1.84 -3.86 6.28
C GLY A 26 -2.46 -4.87 5.32
N HIS A 27 -2.99 -4.41 4.18
CA HIS A 27 -3.59 -5.26 3.15
C HIS A 27 -2.56 -6.19 2.50
N ALA A 28 -1.32 -5.74 2.31
CA ALA A 28 -0.25 -6.61 1.81
C ALA A 28 0.11 -7.72 2.81
N ARG A 29 0.02 -7.45 4.11
CA ARG A 29 0.32 -8.44 5.16
C ARG A 29 -0.69 -9.60 5.15
N THR A 30 -1.98 -9.33 4.90
CA THR A 30 -3.01 -10.38 4.84
C THR A 30 -2.81 -11.33 3.66
N ARG A 31 -2.11 -10.89 2.60
CA ARG A 31 -1.77 -11.72 1.42
C ARG A 31 -0.37 -12.34 1.47
N ASN A 32 0.24 -12.40 2.66
CA ASN A 32 1.59 -12.95 2.88
C ASN A 32 2.68 -12.25 2.01
N ARG A 33 2.49 -10.96 1.68
CA ARG A 33 3.44 -10.11 0.96
C ARG A 33 4.20 -9.22 1.95
N ARG A 34 5.37 -8.71 1.54
CA ARG A 34 6.19 -7.79 2.35
C ARG A 34 5.43 -6.47 2.58
N ALA A 35 4.80 -6.35 3.75
CA ALA A 35 4.02 -5.17 4.15
C ALA A 35 4.79 -3.86 4.02
N TRP A 36 6.06 -3.86 4.41
CA TRP A 36 6.94 -2.68 4.37
C TRP A 36 7.21 -2.23 2.92
N THR A 37 7.43 -3.15 1.98
CA THR A 37 7.63 -2.80 0.58
C THR A 37 6.40 -2.11 -0.01
N TRP A 38 5.20 -2.61 0.29
CA TRP A 38 3.95 -2.05 -0.22
C TRP A 38 3.54 -0.74 0.46
N PHE A 39 3.84 -0.58 1.74
CA PHE A 39 3.73 0.70 2.43
C PHE A 39 4.64 1.77 1.78
N LEU A 40 5.93 1.46 1.53
CA LEU A 40 6.85 2.40 0.85
C LEU A 40 6.37 2.76 -0.54
N LEU A 41 5.96 1.76 -1.31
CA LEU A 41 5.42 1.99 -2.64
C LEU A 41 4.23 2.94 -2.58
N THR A 42 3.32 2.78 -1.61
CA THR A 42 2.14 3.66 -1.50
C THR A 42 2.48 5.04 -0.99
N LEU A 43 3.47 5.16 -0.11
CA LEU A 43 3.93 6.45 0.40
C LEU A 43 4.62 7.28 -0.69
N PHE A 44 5.47 6.67 -1.52
CA PHE A 44 6.23 7.36 -2.57
C PHE A 44 5.53 7.45 -3.93
N LEU A 45 4.86 6.37 -4.35
CA LEU A 45 4.19 6.28 -5.66
C LEU A 45 2.71 6.68 -5.58
N GLY A 46 2.19 6.82 -4.36
CA GLY A 46 0.81 7.22 -4.11
C GLY A 46 -0.23 6.16 -4.46
N PRO A 47 -1.45 6.57 -4.86
CA PRO A 47 -2.54 5.64 -5.16
C PRO A 47 -2.22 4.70 -6.32
N LEU A 48 -1.21 5.02 -7.16
CA LEU A 48 -0.72 4.11 -8.19
C LEU A 48 -0.21 2.79 -7.60
N ALA A 49 0.45 2.83 -6.44
CA ALA A 49 0.87 1.60 -5.77
C ALA A 49 -0.32 0.79 -5.28
N LEU A 50 -1.39 1.44 -4.85
CA LEU A 50 -2.62 0.77 -4.43
C LEU A 50 -3.29 0.06 -5.62
N MET A 51 -3.34 0.73 -6.78
CA MET A 51 -3.77 0.12 -8.04
C MET A 51 -2.92 -1.10 -8.40
N LEU A 52 -1.60 -0.99 -8.28
CA LEU A 52 -0.70 -2.13 -8.50
C LEU A 52 -0.96 -3.26 -7.49
N LEU A 53 -1.21 -2.94 -6.22
CA LEU A 53 -1.49 -3.93 -5.18
C LEU A 53 -2.77 -4.70 -5.45
N VAL A 54 -3.81 -4.01 -5.94
CA VAL A 54 -5.10 -4.61 -6.29
C VAL A 54 -5.00 -5.42 -7.59
N ALA A 55 -4.31 -4.90 -8.60
CA ALA A 55 -4.16 -5.57 -9.88
C ALA A 55 -3.23 -6.79 -9.81
N TRP A 56 -2.28 -6.79 -8.87
CA TRP A 56 -1.25 -7.81 -8.81
C TRP A 56 -1.76 -9.08 -8.08
N PRO A 57 -1.82 -10.25 -8.77
CA PRO A 57 -2.35 -11.47 -8.17
C PRO A 57 -1.48 -11.96 -7.00
N PRO A 58 -2.06 -12.63 -5.99
CA PRO A 58 -1.31 -13.25 -4.90
C PRO A 58 -0.19 -14.12 -5.48
N ARG A 59 1.03 -13.99 -4.97
CA ARG A 59 2.09 -14.95 -5.30
C ARG A 59 1.65 -16.26 -4.64
N ALA A 60 0.99 -17.12 -5.41
CA ALA A 60 0.81 -18.50 -5.04
C ALA A 60 2.21 -19.04 -4.79
N HIS A 61 2.47 -19.47 -3.55
CA HIS A 61 3.69 -20.20 -3.28
C HIS A 61 3.70 -21.39 -4.22
N GLU A 62 4.73 -21.50 -5.06
CA GLU A 62 5.12 -22.74 -5.72
C GLU A 62 5.56 -23.75 -4.64
N ARG A 63 4.63 -24.18 -3.79
CA ARG A 63 4.77 -25.44 -3.07
C ARG A 63 3.98 -26.42 -3.90
N ARG A 64 4.68 -27.32 -4.63
CA ARG A 64 4.26 -28.66 -5.11
C ARG A 64 4.95 -29.00 -6.45
N ALA A 65 6.28 -29.08 -6.48
CA ALA A 65 6.98 -29.69 -7.62
C ALA A 65 8.19 -30.57 -7.23
N GLY A 66 8.37 -30.88 -5.94
CA GLY A 66 9.56 -31.62 -5.47
C GLY A 66 9.31 -32.77 -4.49
N GLU A 67 8.18 -32.82 -3.78
CA GLU A 67 7.96 -33.86 -2.76
C GLU A 67 7.20 -35.06 -3.35
N SER A 68 7.86 -35.72 -4.29
CA SER A 68 7.53 -37.06 -4.76
C SER A 68 8.85 -37.79 -4.93
N ARG A 69 9.45 -38.26 -3.83
CA ARG A 69 10.38 -39.40 -3.79
C ARG A 69 10.79 -39.75 -2.37
#